data_AF-A0A957X307-F1
#
_entry.id   AF-A0A957X307-F1
#
_cell.length_a   1.000
_cell.length_b   1.000
_cell.length_c   1.000
_cell.angle_alpha   90.00
_cell.angle_beta   90.00
_cell.angle_gamma   90.00
#
_symmetry.space_group_name_H-M   'P 1'
#
loop_
_entity.id
_entity.type
_entity.pdbx_description
1 polymer ?
#
loop_
_entity_poly.entity_id
_entity_poly.type
_entity_poly.pdbx_seq_one_letter_code
_entity_poly.pdbx_strand_id
1 'polypeptide(L)' 'MGIYEELGVRPLINASATLTRLGGSIMPREVVEAMVEASQHFVPLDELQRRVGERLAAMTNNEAAYVSSGAAAG' A
#
# COMPACT_ATOMS: atom_id res chain seq x y z
N MET A 1 15.21 12.51 16.03
CA MET A 1 15.93 11.60 15.13
C MET A 1 14.90 10.79 14.36
N GLY A 2 15.04 10.70 13.03
CA GLY A 2 14.16 9.88 12.20
C GLY A 2 14.75 8.49 11.94
N ILE A 3 13.92 7.52 11.53
CA ILE A 3 14.38 6.14 11.26
C ILE A 3 15.57 6.08 10.28
N TYR A 4 15.58 6.93 9.24
CA TYR A 4 16.68 6.96 8.28
C TYR A 4 17.97 7.55 8.86
N GLU A 5 17.86 8.48 9.81
CA GLU A 5 19.02 9.07 10.50
C GLU A 5 19.70 8.05 11.41
N GLU A 6 18.91 7.25 12.13
CA GLU A 6 19.40 6.12 12.94
C GLU A 6 20.10 5.06 12.08
N LEU A 7 19.63 4.87 10.85
CA LEU A 7 20.23 3.96 9.87
C LEU A 7 21.41 4.60 9.09
N GLY A 8 21.76 5.86 9.33
CA GLY A 8 22.82 6.57 8.59
C GLY A 8 22.49 6.84 7.11
N VAL A 9 21.20 6.80 6.74
CA VAL A 9 20.70 7.02 5.38
C VAL A 9 20.18 8.46 5.25
N ARG A 10 20.67 9.19 4.25
CA ARG A 10 20.24 10.57 3.98
C ARG A 10 18.92 10.60 3.19
N PRO A 11 17.84 11.22 3.70
CA PRO A 11 16.63 11.46 2.92
C PRO A 11 16.88 12.46 1.77
N LEU A 12 16.07 12.37 0.72
CA LEU A 12 16.15 13.25 -0.45
C LEU A 12 14.80 13.85 -0.81
N ILE A 13 14.84 14.96 -1.55
CA ILE A 13 13.66 15.53 -2.21
C ILE A 13 13.56 14.89 -3.60
N ASN A 14 12.49 14.13 -3.83
CA ASN A 14 12.26 13.49 -5.11
C ASN A 14 11.47 14.42 -6.04
N ALA A 15 12.14 14.97 -7.05
CA ALA A 15 11.55 15.80 -8.11
C ALA A 15 11.47 15.07 -9.46
N SER A 16 11.64 13.74 -9.47
CA SER A 16 11.78 12.92 -10.69
C SER A 16 10.65 11.90 -10.84
N ALA A 17 9.44 12.21 -10.37
CA ALA A 17 8.26 11.33 -10.34
C ALA A 17 8.46 10.04 -9.51
N THR A 18 7.76 8.95 -9.83
CA THR A 18 7.64 7.75 -9.00
C THR A 18 8.72 6.71 -9.32
N LEU A 19 9.98 7.04 -9.03
CA LEU A 19 11.12 6.17 -9.36
C LEU A 19 11.19 4.92 -8.49
N THR A 20 11.25 3.73 -9.12
CA THR A 20 11.37 2.43 -8.43
C THR A 20 12.57 2.35 -7.50
N ARG A 21 13.72 2.91 -7.91
CA ARG A 21 14.94 2.95 -7.08
C ARG A 21 14.78 3.76 -5.79
N LEU A 22 13.78 4.64 -5.71
CA LEU A 22 13.50 5.51 -4.57
C LEU A 22 12.31 5.01 -3.73
N GLY A 23 11.78 3.82 -4.02
CA GLY A 23 10.61 3.27 -3.32
C GLY A 23 9.26 3.70 -3.91
N GLY A 24 9.24 4.35 -5.07
CA GLY A 24 8.01 4.77 -5.73
C GLY A 24 7.40 6.04 -5.13
N SER A 25 6.14 5.97 -4.71
CA SER A 25 5.38 7.10 -4.16
C SER A 25 5.34 7.07 -2.64
N ILE A 26 5.23 8.26 -2.03
CA ILE A 26 4.90 8.38 -0.61
C ILE A 26 3.39 8.11 -0.43
N MET A 27 3.04 7.24 0.51
CA MET A 27 1.64 6.97 0.83
C MET A 27 0.97 8.22 1.45
N PRO A 28 -0.26 8.57 1.03
CA PRO A 28 -1.06 9.58 1.70
C PRO A 28 -1.27 9.27 3.18
N ARG A 29 -1.47 10.30 4.00
CA ARG A 29 -1.57 10.17 5.47
C ARG A 29 -2.71 9.23 5.87
N GLU A 30 -3.86 9.35 5.22
CA GLU A 30 -5.05 8.54 5.47
C GLU A 30 -4.81 7.04 5.22
N VAL A 31 -3.91 6.69 4.28
CA VAL A 31 -3.55 5.29 4.01
C VAL A 31 -2.68 4.75 5.15
N VAL A 32 -1.70 5.53 5.61
CA VAL A 32 -0.83 5.14 6.72
C VAL A 32 -1.63 4.97 8.01
N GLU A 33 -2.57 5.87 8.30
CA GLU A 33 -3.44 5.79 9.47
C GLU A 33 -4.33 4.53 9.43
N ALA A 34 -4.92 4.21 8.27
CA ALA A 34 -5.70 2.99 8.10
C ALA A 34 -4.85 1.70 8.30
N MET A 35 -3.59 1.69 7.84
CA MET A 35 -2.69 0.56 8.09
C MET A 35 -2.35 0.39 9.57
N VAL A 36 -2.15 1.50 10.29
CA VAL A 36 -1.91 1.47 11.74
C VAL A 36 -3.12 0.90 12.47
N GLU A 37 -4.33 1.35 12.13
CA GLU A 37 -5.57 0.82 12.74
C GLU A 37 -5.77 -0.68 12.45
N ALA A 38 -5.57 -1.10 11.19
CA ALA A 38 -5.71 -2.49 10.78
C ALA A 38 -4.72 -3.41 11.52
N SER A 39 -3.52 -2.94 11.84
CA SER A 39 -2.49 -3.73 12.54
C SER A 39 -2.86 -4.14 13.97
N GLN A 40 -3.90 -3.54 14.56
CA GLN A 40 -4.35 -3.81 15.93
C GLN A 40 -5.37 -4.96 16.03
N HIS A 41 -5.74 -5.58 14.90
CA HIS A 41 -6.83 -6.54 14.84
C HIS A 41 -6.42 -7.80 14.04
N PHE A 42 -6.93 -8.95 14.45
CA PHE A 42 -6.91 -10.17 13.64
C PHE A 42 -8.23 -10.31 12.87
N VAL A 43 -8.15 -10.64 11.59
CA VAL A 43 -9.32 -10.86 10.72
C VAL A 43 -9.09 -12.08 9.82
N PRO A 44 -10.15 -12.76 9.36
CA PRO A 44 -10.04 -13.75 8.28
C PRO A 44 -9.58 -13.07 6.98
N LEU A 45 -8.39 -13.43 6.49
CA LEU A 45 -7.79 -12.78 5.32
C LEU A 45 -8.53 -13.11 4.01
N ASP A 46 -9.14 -14.28 3.93
CA ASP A 46 -9.99 -14.70 2.82
C ASP A 46 -11.26 -13.83 2.73
N GLU A 47 -11.88 -13.52 3.87
CA GLU A 47 -13.01 -12.57 3.89
C GLU A 47 -12.55 -11.17 3.49
N LEU A 48 -11.43 -10.69 4.04
CA LEU A 48 -10.87 -9.39 3.67
C LEU A 48 -10.61 -9.29 2.16
N GLN A 49 -9.96 -10.29 1.57
CA GLN A 49 -9.68 -10.34 0.13
C GLN A 49 -10.97 -10.28 -0.70
N ARG A 50 -12.01 -11.03 -0.31
CA ARG A 50 -13.31 -11.00 -0.99
C ARG A 50 -13.95 -9.61 -0.94
N ARG A 51 -13.98 -8.98 0.24
CA ARG A 51 -14.56 -7.63 0.42
C ARG A 51 -13.82 -6.57 -0.38
N VAL A 52 -12.49 -6.62 -0.39
CA VAL A 52 -11.65 -5.71 -1.19
C VAL A 52 -11.89 -5.94 -2.68
N GLY A 53 -11.96 -7.20 -3.12
CA GLY A 53 -12.26 -7.56 -4.50
C GLY A 53 -13.62 -7.03 -4.98
N GLU A 54 -14.68 -7.24 -4.20
CA GLU A 54 -16.03 -6.69 -4.49
C GLU A 54 -16.00 -5.16 -4.65
N ARG A 55 -15.29 -4.47 -3.75
CA ARG A 55 -15.19 -3.00 -3.80
C ARG A 55 -14.43 -2.51 -5.03
N LEU A 56 -13.30 -3.14 -5.35
CA LEU A 56 -12.48 -2.78 -6.51
C LEU A 56 -13.18 -3.08 -7.83
N ALA A 57 -13.88 -4.22 -7.93
CA ALA A 57 -14.68 -4.58 -9.08
C ALA A 57 -15.75 -3.52 -9.36
N ALA A 58 -16.47 -3.09 -8.33
CA ALA A 58 -17.46 -2.01 -8.44
C ALA A 58 -16.84 -0.67 -8.85
N MET A 59 -15.68 -0.30 -8.29
CA MET A 59 -15.00 0.97 -8.62
C MET A 59 -14.45 1.01 -10.04
N THR A 60 -14.05 -0.15 -10.58
CA THR A 60 -13.42 -0.28 -11.90
C THR A 60 -14.38 -0.77 -12.98
N ASN A 61 -15.66 -1.02 -12.61
CA ASN A 61 -16.70 -1.54 -13.48
C ASN A 61 -16.35 -2.89 -14.13
N ASN A 62 -15.84 -3.82 -13.31
CA ASN A 62 -15.49 -5.18 -13.70
C ASN A 62 -16.36 -6.20 -12.96
N GLU A 63 -16.44 -7.44 -13.46
CA GLU A 63 -17.17 -8.54 -12.81
C GLU A 63 -16.50 -9.01 -11.51
N ALA A 64 -15.18 -8.94 -11.43
CA ALA A 64 -14.39 -9.31 -10.28
C ALA A 64 -13.06 -8.55 -10.25
N ALA A 65 -12.43 -8.49 -9.07
CA ALA A 65 -11.09 -7.96 -8.88
C ALA A 65 -10.35 -8.76 -7.81
N TYR A 66 -9.03 -8.80 -7.90
CA TYR A 66 -8.17 -9.53 -6.97
C TYR A 66 -6.91 -8.70 -6.67
N VAL A 67 -6.50 -8.67 -5.40
CA VAL A 67 -5.25 -8.05 -4.96
C VAL A 67 -4.18 -9.13 -4.83
N SER A 68 -3.13 -9.04 -5.64
CA SER A 68 -1.94 -9.88 -5.52
C SER A 68 -0.83 -9.15 -4.73
N SER A 69 0.28 -9.85 -4.45
CA SER A 69 1.45 -9.25 -3.80
C SER A 69 2.17 -8.20 -4.66
N GLY A 70 1.86 -8.14 -5.96
CA GLY A 70 2.41 -7.18 -6.90
C GLY A 70 2.10 -7.57 -8.35
N ALA A 71 2.28 -6.63 -9.27
CA ALA A 71 1.91 -6.80 -10.68
C ALA A 71 2.64 -7.96 -11.39
N ALA A 72 3.81 -8.38 -10.91
CA ALA A 72 4.52 -9.54 -11.47
C ALA A 72 3.87 -10.89 -11.13
N ALA A 73 3.06 -10.93 -10.06
CA ALA A 73 2.42 -12.14 -9.55
C ALA A 73 0.91 -12.19 -9.83
N GLY A 74 0.31 -11.07 -10.23
CA GLY A 74 -1.11 -10.99 -10.63
C GLY A 74 -1.27 -11.22 -12.12
#